data_AF-A0A2P8VFB2-F1
#
_entry.id   AF-A0A2P8VFB2-F1
#
_cell.length_a   1.000
_cell.length_b   1.000
_cell.length_c   1.000
_cell.angle_alpha   90.00
_cell.angle_beta   90.00
_cell.angle_gamma   90.00
#
_symmetry.space_group_name_H-M   'P 1'
#
loop_
_entity.id
_entity.type
_entity.pdbx_description
1 polymer ?
#
loop_
_entity_poly.entity_id
_entity_poly.type
_entity_poly.pdbx_seq_one_letter_code
_entity_poly.pdbx_strand_id
1 'polypeptide(L)'
;GFQGFHQGMKYIGVTGSTADVLHALVETLEAKVEQAERQETKTVSEVAQAINWFTQEIESLRQQIRDLEQAHLPATPAPPANTEELTALQECNAQLEARNAELKADLEATRSQLSAIQELLGGGPRTAPASKPTPTKPQEPTQSVITQAEPKQDRPPSRPDTTDKIADVIDAIIKWNTAQERSDLRLRISFPSVRSLAVLVGASYLPAIKDVMEAKQSEIDEIHERYLIGSRHNRSVQDKDGVLKAIARDYLGIPNWNEAVYVN
;
A
#
# COMPACT_ATOMS: atom_id res chain seq x y z
N GLY A 1 15.56 -25.46 37.62
CA GLY A 1 14.74 -26.60 38.05
C GLY A 1 13.96 -27.08 36.85
N PHE A 2 14.18 -28.32 36.43
CA PHE A 2 13.42 -29.01 35.39
C PHE A 2 13.28 -30.47 35.81
N GLN A 3 12.02 -30.90 35.96
CA GLN A 3 11.60 -32.28 36.19
C GLN A 3 11.85 -33.12 34.92
N GLY A 4 12.18 -34.40 35.09
CA GLY A 4 12.35 -35.33 33.98
C GLY A 4 12.04 -36.78 34.38
N PHE A 5 10.88 -37.25 33.91
CA PHE A 5 10.58 -38.61 33.47
C PHE A 5 10.60 -39.76 34.50
N HIS A 6 9.44 -40.00 35.10
CA HIS A 6 8.98 -41.36 35.41
C HIS A 6 8.43 -42.00 34.13
N GLN A 7 9.04 -43.11 33.69
CA GLN A 7 8.36 -44.08 32.84
C GLN A 7 8.66 -45.49 33.37
N GLY A 8 7.63 -46.12 33.94
CA GLY A 8 7.71 -47.45 34.53
C GLY A 8 7.83 -48.53 33.47
N MET A 9 8.97 -49.23 33.46
CA MET A 9 9.07 -50.56 32.87
C MET A 9 8.20 -51.52 33.71
N LYS A 10 7.05 -51.93 33.17
CA LYS A 10 6.35 -53.13 33.65
C LYS A 10 7.13 -54.35 33.18
N TYR A 11 7.97 -54.90 34.07
CA TYR A 11 8.52 -56.23 33.89
C TYR A 11 7.40 -57.25 34.11
N ILE A 12 6.87 -57.80 33.03
CA ILE A 12 6.03 -59.00 33.07
C ILE A 12 7.00 -60.16 33.26
N GLY A 13 6.96 -60.79 34.43
CA GLY A 13 7.74 -62.01 34.70
C GLY A 13 7.23 -63.15 33.82
N VAL A 14 8.07 -63.64 32.91
CA VAL A 14 7.79 -64.81 32.07
C VAL A 14 8.61 -65.98 32.62
N THR A 15 7.97 -66.84 33.40
CA THR A 15 8.52 -68.15 33.79
C THR A 15 8.09 -69.18 32.74
N GLY A 16 8.97 -69.50 31.80
CA GLY A 16 8.77 -70.49 30.74
C GLY A 16 10.11 -70.99 30.22
N SER A 17 10.14 -72.18 29.60
CA SER A 17 11.35 -72.75 29.01
C SER A 17 11.92 -71.80 27.95
N THR A 18 13.22 -71.87 27.64
CA THR A 18 13.88 -71.03 26.63
C THR A 18 13.14 -71.03 25.28
N ALA A 19 12.45 -72.13 24.94
CA ALA A 19 11.61 -72.24 23.76
C ALA A 19 10.36 -71.34 23.81
N ASP A 20 9.75 -71.16 24.97
CA ASP A 20 8.54 -70.33 25.16
C ASP A 20 8.88 -68.83 25.02
N VAL A 21 10.06 -68.42 25.49
CA VAL A 21 10.56 -67.06 25.33
C VAL A 21 10.89 -66.74 23.87
N LEU A 22 11.46 -67.70 23.14
CA LEU A 22 11.73 -67.56 21.71
C LEU A 22 10.43 -67.49 20.90
N HIS A 23 9.44 -68.32 21.21
CA HIS A 23 8.12 -68.23 20.57
C HIS A 23 7.45 -66.88 20.84
N ALA A 24 7.46 -66.38 22.08
CA ALA A 24 6.91 -65.07 22.40
C ALA A 24 7.65 -63.91 21.69
N LEU A 25 8.96 -64.03 21.48
CA LEU A 25 9.75 -63.07 20.70
C LEU A 25 9.41 -63.10 19.20
N VAL A 26 9.20 -64.30 18.64
CA VAL A 26 8.77 -64.44 17.25
C VAL A 26 7.37 -63.87 17.05
N GLU A 27 6.41 -64.21 17.91
CA GLU A 27 5.04 -63.68 17.86
C GLU A 27 5.01 -62.16 18.00
N THR A 28 5.84 -61.59 18.87
CA THR A 28 5.92 -60.12 19.04
C THR A 28 6.61 -59.42 17.87
N LEU A 29 7.53 -60.09 17.16
CA LEU A 29 8.12 -59.57 15.93
C LEU A 29 7.12 -59.63 14.77
N GLU A 30 6.41 -60.74 14.61
CA GLU A 30 5.34 -60.89 13.61
C GLU A 30 4.23 -59.85 13.81
N ALA A 31 3.79 -59.66 15.06
CA ALA A 31 2.79 -58.64 15.39
C ALA A 31 3.26 -57.20 15.07
N LYS A 32 4.55 -56.91 15.25
CA LYS A 32 5.13 -55.60 14.90
C LYS A 32 5.25 -55.40 13.39
N VAL A 33 5.61 -56.46 12.65
CA VAL A 33 5.66 -56.42 11.18
C VAL A 33 4.26 -56.19 10.62
N GLU A 34 3.25 -56.94 11.08
CA GLU A 34 1.86 -56.71 10.68
C GLU A 34 1.37 -55.29 11.01
N GLN A 35 1.78 -54.75 12.16
CA GLN A 35 1.41 -53.39 12.55
C GLN A 35 2.07 -52.33 11.64
N ALA A 36 3.33 -52.54 11.25
CA ALA A 36 4.04 -51.68 10.31
C ALA A 36 3.39 -51.72 8.92
N GLU A 37 3.07 -52.90 8.40
CA GLU A 37 2.36 -53.07 7.12
C GLU A 37 0.95 -52.44 7.15
N ARG A 38 0.22 -52.58 8.27
CA ARG A 38 -1.07 -51.91 8.49
C ARG A 38 -0.95 -50.38 8.56
N GLN A 39 0.18 -49.84 9.01
CA GLN A 39 0.43 -48.40 9.02
C GLN A 39 0.80 -47.90 7.62
N GLU A 40 1.68 -48.60 6.91
CA GLU A 40 2.04 -48.27 5.53
C GLU A 40 0.80 -48.28 4.61
N THR A 41 -0.03 -49.31 4.68
CA THR A 41 -1.29 -49.38 3.91
C THR A 41 -2.26 -48.24 4.24
N LYS A 42 -2.33 -47.79 5.51
CA LYS A 42 -3.11 -46.60 5.89
C LYS A 42 -2.53 -45.32 5.29
N THR A 43 -1.21 -45.12 5.37
CA THR A 43 -0.57 -43.94 4.76
C THR A 43 -0.73 -43.90 3.24
N VAL A 44 -0.60 -45.04 2.56
CA VAL A 44 -0.84 -45.15 1.12
C VAL A 44 -2.31 -44.88 0.78
N SER A 45 -3.25 -45.35 1.62
CA SER A 45 -4.67 -45.06 1.46
C SER A 45 -4.99 -43.57 1.65
N GLU A 46 -4.39 -42.91 2.64
CA GLU A 46 -4.54 -41.47 2.88
C GLU A 46 -3.95 -40.64 1.73
N VAL A 47 -2.79 -41.04 1.20
CA VAL A 47 -2.18 -40.41 0.01
C VAL A 47 -3.06 -40.61 -1.22
N ALA A 48 -3.62 -41.81 -1.43
CA ALA A 48 -4.55 -42.06 -2.53
C ALA A 48 -5.85 -41.25 -2.40
N GLN A 49 -6.37 -41.07 -1.18
CA GLN A 49 -7.52 -40.20 -0.91
C GLN A 49 -7.20 -38.73 -1.21
N ALA A 50 -6.02 -38.24 -0.80
CA ALA A 50 -5.58 -36.89 -1.10
C ALA A 50 -5.41 -36.66 -2.61
N ILE A 51 -4.80 -37.60 -3.33
CA ILE A 51 -4.66 -37.54 -4.80
C ILE A 51 -6.03 -37.51 -5.47
N ASN A 52 -6.97 -38.35 -5.02
CA ASN A 52 -8.33 -38.36 -5.55
C ASN A 52 -9.05 -37.02 -5.29
N TRP A 53 -8.88 -36.44 -4.10
CA TRP A 53 -9.42 -35.11 -3.78
C TRP A 53 -8.82 -34.01 -4.68
N PHE A 54 -7.49 -33.96 -4.83
CA PHE A 54 -6.84 -33.01 -5.73
C PHE A 54 -7.30 -33.18 -7.18
N THR A 55 -7.52 -34.41 -7.62
CA THR A 55 -8.01 -34.69 -8.98
C THR A 55 -9.42 -34.14 -9.19
N GLN A 56 -10.31 -34.32 -8.21
CA GLN A 56 -11.67 -33.77 -8.24
C GLN A 56 -11.69 -32.24 -8.23
N GLU A 57 -10.81 -31.61 -7.43
CA GLU A 57 -10.70 -30.15 -7.36
C GLU A 57 -10.18 -29.56 -8.68
N ILE A 58 -9.17 -30.18 -9.29
CA ILE A 58 -8.65 -29.76 -10.60
C ILE A 58 -9.75 -29.86 -11.66
N GLU A 59 -10.54 -30.93 -11.66
CA GLU A 59 -11.64 -31.10 -12.62
C GLU A 59 -12.76 -30.06 -12.39
N SER A 60 -13.07 -29.74 -11.14
CA SER A 60 -14.02 -28.68 -10.77
C SER A 60 -13.55 -27.31 -11.27
N LEU A 61 -12.29 -26.95 -11.01
CA LEU A 61 -11.71 -25.69 -11.47
C LEU A 61 -11.68 -25.59 -13.00
N ARG A 62 -11.35 -26.69 -13.69
CA ARG A 62 -11.43 -26.76 -15.16
C ARG A 62 -12.84 -26.59 -15.68
N GLN A 63 -13.85 -27.08 -14.96
CA GLN A 63 -15.25 -26.85 -15.34
C GLN A 63 -15.65 -25.39 -15.12
N GLN A 64 -15.26 -24.78 -14.00
CA GLN A 64 -15.52 -23.36 -13.74
C GLN A 64 -14.86 -22.45 -14.79
N ILE A 65 -13.63 -22.75 -15.19
CA ILE A 65 -12.94 -22.02 -16.27
C ILE A 65 -13.72 -22.17 -17.58
N ARG A 66 -14.16 -23.37 -17.95
CA ARG A 66 -14.97 -23.59 -19.15
C ARG A 66 -16.31 -22.87 -19.10
N ASP A 67 -16.96 -22.83 -17.94
CA ASP A 67 -18.24 -22.14 -17.75
C ASP A 67 -18.08 -20.62 -17.85
N LEU A 68 -17.00 -20.07 -17.27
CA LEU A 68 -16.63 -18.66 -17.39
C LEU A 68 -16.24 -18.30 -18.82
N GLU A 69 -15.47 -19.15 -19.49
CA GLU A 69 -15.12 -19.00 -20.91
C GLU A 69 -16.38 -19.06 -21.77
N GLN A 70 -17.33 -19.97 -21.53
CA GLN A 70 -18.60 -20.00 -22.24
C GLN A 70 -19.49 -18.80 -21.94
N ALA A 71 -19.48 -18.27 -20.72
CA ALA A 71 -20.15 -17.02 -20.38
C ALA A 71 -19.51 -15.80 -21.05
N HIS A 72 -18.22 -15.87 -21.38
CA HIS A 72 -17.47 -14.86 -22.12
C HIS A 72 -17.42 -15.09 -23.63
N LEU A 73 -17.82 -16.25 -24.14
CA LEU A 73 -18.04 -16.43 -25.56
C LEU A 73 -19.30 -15.65 -25.94
N PRO A 74 -19.20 -14.60 -26.76
CA PRO A 74 -20.37 -13.88 -27.22
C PRO A 74 -21.22 -14.86 -28.04
N ALA A 75 -22.44 -15.11 -27.59
CA ALA A 75 -23.44 -15.79 -28.37
C ALA A 75 -23.76 -14.93 -29.62
N THR A 76 -23.10 -15.21 -30.76
CA THR A 76 -23.42 -14.65 -32.10
C THR A 76 -23.01 -13.16 -32.26
N PRO A 77 -22.50 -12.72 -33.44
CA PRO A 77 -21.88 -11.40 -33.57
C PRO A 77 -22.94 -10.30 -33.44
N ALA A 78 -22.87 -9.52 -32.37
CA ALA A 78 -23.60 -8.26 -32.26
C ALA A 78 -22.96 -7.21 -33.21
N PRO A 79 -23.76 -6.34 -33.85
CA PRO A 79 -23.29 -5.27 -34.74
C PRO A 79 -22.42 -4.24 -33.97
N PRO A 80 -21.59 -3.44 -34.66
CA PRO A 80 -20.49 -2.71 -34.04
C PRO A 80 -20.99 -1.47 -33.28
N ALA A 81 -21.40 -1.67 -32.02
CA ALA A 81 -21.85 -0.58 -31.16
C ALA A 81 -20.70 0.25 -30.55
N ASN A 82 -19.43 -0.11 -30.79
CA ASN A 82 -18.27 0.56 -30.16
C ASN A 82 -17.37 1.32 -31.15
N THR A 83 -17.64 1.30 -32.46
CA THR A 83 -16.81 2.03 -33.44
C THR A 83 -17.09 3.52 -33.45
N GLU A 84 -18.35 3.95 -33.28
CA GLU A 84 -18.71 5.38 -33.33
C GLU A 84 -18.20 6.13 -32.08
N GLU A 85 -18.33 5.55 -30.90
CA GLU A 85 -17.80 6.12 -29.65
C GLU A 85 -16.27 6.16 -29.67
N LEU A 86 -15.60 5.13 -30.21
CA LEU A 86 -14.14 5.15 -30.38
C LEU A 86 -13.69 6.22 -31.37
N THR A 87 -14.39 6.40 -32.49
CA THR A 87 -14.08 7.48 -33.43
C THR A 87 -14.31 8.87 -32.82
N ALA A 88 -15.40 9.05 -32.05
CA ALA A 88 -15.69 10.31 -31.38
C ALA A 88 -14.64 10.64 -30.29
N LEU A 89 -14.19 9.64 -29.53
CA LEU A 89 -13.10 9.80 -28.56
C LEU A 89 -11.76 10.09 -29.24
N GLN A 90 -11.49 9.47 -30.38
CA GLN A 90 -10.27 9.69 -31.14
C GLN A 90 -10.23 11.10 -31.75
N GLU A 91 -11.34 11.59 -32.29
CA GLU A 91 -11.47 12.97 -32.76
C GLU A 91 -11.34 13.99 -31.61
N CYS A 92 -11.95 13.71 -30.45
CA CYS A 92 -11.83 14.57 -29.27
C CYS A 92 -10.38 14.67 -28.77
N ASN A 93 -9.66 13.54 -28.71
CA ASN A 93 -8.25 13.53 -28.36
C ASN A 93 -7.40 14.32 -29.37
N ALA A 94 -7.63 14.16 -30.67
CA ALA A 94 -6.93 14.93 -31.69
C ALA A 94 -7.19 16.45 -31.57
N GLN A 95 -8.41 16.86 -31.24
CA GLN A 95 -8.74 18.27 -30.98
C GLN A 95 -8.05 18.80 -29.72
N LEU A 96 -7.99 18.02 -28.65
CA LEU A 96 -7.28 18.38 -27.42
C LEU A 96 -5.77 18.50 -27.65
N GLU A 97 -5.17 17.62 -28.46
CA GLU A 97 -3.76 17.71 -28.83
C GLU A 97 -3.47 18.97 -29.65
N ALA A 98 -4.33 19.32 -30.62
CA ALA A 98 -4.20 20.54 -31.40
C ALA A 98 -4.30 21.80 -30.52
N ARG A 99 -5.26 21.84 -29.58
CA ARG A 99 -5.37 22.96 -28.61
C ARG A 99 -4.18 23.04 -27.67
N ASN A 100 -3.65 21.91 -27.22
CA ASN A 100 -2.44 21.88 -26.40
C ASN A 100 -1.22 22.39 -27.17
N ALA A 101 -1.11 22.08 -28.46
CA ALA A 101 -0.04 22.59 -29.32
C ALA A 101 -0.15 24.12 -29.52
N GLU A 102 -1.36 24.62 -29.76
CA GLU A 102 -1.65 26.07 -29.86
C GLU A 102 -1.28 26.81 -28.56
N LEU A 103 -1.75 26.32 -27.41
CA LEU A 103 -1.43 26.91 -26.10
C LEU A 103 0.07 26.89 -25.79
N LYS A 104 0.80 25.84 -26.21
CA LYS A 104 2.25 25.79 -26.08
C LYS A 104 2.94 26.85 -26.94
N ALA A 105 2.47 27.06 -28.18
CA ALA A 105 2.99 28.10 -29.04
C ALA A 105 2.72 29.50 -28.47
N ASP A 106 1.52 29.74 -27.91
CA ASP A 106 1.19 31.00 -27.23
C ASP A 106 2.05 31.22 -25.98
N LEU A 107 2.31 30.18 -25.20
CA LEU A 107 3.24 30.27 -24.06
C LEU A 107 4.67 30.56 -24.50
N GLU A 108 5.13 30.02 -25.62
CA GLU A 108 6.46 30.30 -26.15
C GLU A 108 6.56 31.72 -26.73
N ALA A 109 5.50 32.17 -27.41
CA ALA A 109 5.40 33.54 -27.92
C ALA A 109 5.39 34.56 -26.77
N THR A 110 4.61 34.32 -25.72
CA THR A 110 4.58 35.19 -24.53
C THR A 110 5.89 35.16 -23.76
N ARG A 111 6.56 33.99 -23.65
CA ARG A 111 7.92 33.90 -23.09
C ARG A 111 8.93 34.71 -23.90
N SER A 112 8.84 34.66 -25.22
CA SER A 112 9.70 35.43 -26.13
C SER A 112 9.43 36.94 -26.04
N GLN A 113 8.17 37.34 -25.87
CA GLN A 113 7.81 38.74 -25.60
C GLN A 113 8.34 39.21 -24.25
N LEU A 114 8.23 38.38 -23.21
CA LEU A 114 8.77 38.69 -21.89
C LEU A 114 10.29 38.78 -21.90
N SER A 115 11.00 37.91 -22.61
CA SER A 115 12.46 38.00 -22.76
C SER A 115 12.86 39.26 -23.53
N ALA A 116 12.14 39.61 -24.60
CA ALA A 116 12.39 40.85 -25.34
C ALA A 116 12.15 42.10 -24.48
N ILE A 117 11.12 42.11 -23.64
CA ILE A 117 10.86 43.19 -22.68
C ILE A 117 11.96 43.24 -21.61
N GLN A 118 12.43 42.07 -21.14
CA GLN A 118 13.50 41.99 -20.16
C GLN A 118 14.85 42.48 -20.70
N GLU A 119 15.14 42.25 -21.98
CA GLU A 119 16.28 42.83 -22.69
C GLU A 119 16.14 44.35 -22.86
N LEU A 120 14.93 44.83 -23.21
CA LEU A 120 14.65 46.26 -23.37
C LEU A 120 14.76 47.04 -22.04
N LEU A 121 14.42 46.40 -20.92
CA LEU A 121 14.51 46.95 -19.56
C LEU A 121 15.93 46.81 -18.95
N GLY A 122 16.92 46.36 -19.72
CA GLY A 122 18.35 46.39 -19.35
C GLY A 122 18.80 45.29 -18.39
N GLY A 123 18.11 44.14 -18.37
CA GLY A 123 18.41 43.02 -17.47
C GLY A 123 19.60 42.15 -17.89
N GLY A 124 20.81 42.70 -17.92
CA GLY A 124 22.04 41.88 -17.98
C GLY A 124 22.33 41.19 -16.62
N PRO A 125 22.88 39.96 -16.60
CA PRO A 125 23.16 39.23 -15.37
C PRO A 125 24.31 39.91 -14.61
N ARG A 126 23.98 40.54 -13.47
CA ARG A 126 24.97 41.22 -12.61
C ARG A 126 25.57 40.24 -11.61
N THR A 127 26.78 39.77 -11.92
CA THR A 127 27.66 39.04 -11.03
C THR A 127 28.29 39.97 -9.97
N ALA A 128 27.97 39.70 -8.70
CA ALA A 128 28.77 39.91 -7.46
C ALA A 128 29.27 41.36 -7.09
N PRO A 129 29.92 41.58 -5.93
CA PRO A 129 29.27 41.95 -4.66
C PRO A 129 29.83 43.26 -4.00
N ALA A 130 29.28 43.57 -2.81
CA ALA A 130 29.78 44.46 -1.75
C ALA A 130 29.72 45.99 -1.94
N SER A 131 29.01 46.68 -1.04
CA SER A 131 29.60 47.63 -0.06
C SER A 131 28.52 48.32 0.80
N LYS A 132 28.66 48.21 2.12
CA LYS A 132 28.11 49.10 3.17
C LYS A 132 28.80 50.48 3.07
N PRO A 133 28.22 51.60 3.55
CA PRO A 133 28.10 51.84 4.99
C PRO A 133 26.85 52.64 5.47
N THR A 134 26.58 52.51 6.78
CA THR A 134 25.68 53.28 7.67
C THR A 134 26.39 54.61 8.09
N PRO A 135 25.89 55.55 8.95
CA PRO A 135 24.66 55.61 9.78
C PRO A 135 23.98 57.02 9.88
N THR A 136 22.84 57.13 10.62
CA THR A 136 22.56 58.17 11.67
C THR A 136 21.11 58.03 12.21
N LYS A 137 20.98 57.72 13.51
CA LYS A 137 19.78 57.80 14.41
C LYS A 137 19.70 59.27 14.96
N PRO A 138 18.79 59.74 15.87
CA PRO A 138 17.71 59.07 16.65
C PRO A 138 16.41 59.87 16.98
N GLN A 139 15.32 59.19 17.35
CA GLN A 139 14.47 59.60 18.49
C GLN A 139 13.47 58.51 18.96
N GLU A 140 13.49 58.24 20.28
CA GLU A 140 12.47 57.59 21.13
C GLU A 140 11.72 58.73 21.89
N PRO A 141 10.56 58.55 22.58
CA PRO A 141 10.21 57.46 23.53
C PRO A 141 8.75 56.95 23.36
N THR A 142 8.26 55.84 23.92
CA THR A 142 7.90 55.51 25.32
C THR A 142 7.10 54.19 25.16
N GLN A 143 7.33 53.05 25.82
CA GLN A 143 6.94 52.73 27.20
C GLN A 143 7.34 51.27 27.55
N SER A 144 7.57 51.10 28.85
CA SER A 144 7.91 49.95 29.69
C SER A 144 7.28 48.56 29.43
N VAL A 145 8.16 47.55 29.46
CA VAL A 145 8.16 46.29 30.25
C VAL A 145 6.80 45.74 30.78
N ILE A 146 6.45 44.49 30.41
CA ILE A 146 6.36 43.26 31.23
C ILE A 146 5.57 42.16 30.46
N THR A 147 6.22 41.01 30.29
CA THR A 147 5.74 39.62 30.12
C THR A 147 4.27 39.36 29.75
N GLN A 148 4.01 38.80 28.56
CA GLN A 148 2.81 37.99 28.30
C GLN A 148 3.08 36.82 27.34
N ALA A 149 2.71 35.64 27.85
CA ALA A 149 2.48 34.32 27.27
C ALA A 149 2.61 34.10 25.75
N GLU A 150 3.21 32.96 25.40
CA GLU A 150 3.02 32.26 24.13
C GLU A 150 1.56 32.29 23.67
N PRO A 151 1.26 32.72 22.44
CA PRO A 151 -0.06 32.51 21.88
C PRO A 151 -0.17 31.05 21.46
N LYS A 152 -0.83 30.23 22.27
CA LYS A 152 -1.50 29.03 21.79
C LYS A 152 -2.47 29.46 20.69
N GLN A 153 -2.11 29.21 19.44
CA GLN A 153 -3.01 29.33 18.30
C GLN A 153 -4.03 28.19 18.33
N ASP A 154 -5.02 28.28 19.21
CA ASP A 154 -6.28 27.53 19.09
C ASP A 154 -7.19 28.30 18.12
N ARG A 155 -6.81 28.39 16.84
CA ARG A 155 -7.75 28.68 15.77
C ARG A 155 -8.17 27.33 15.20
N PRO A 156 -9.47 26.95 15.20
CA PRO A 156 -9.89 25.76 14.49
C PRO A 156 -9.45 25.94 13.03
N PRO A 157 -8.73 24.95 12.44
CA PRO A 157 -8.26 25.07 11.08
C PRO A 157 -9.46 25.32 10.17
N SER A 158 -9.31 26.22 9.20
CA SER A 158 -10.36 26.46 8.22
C SER A 158 -10.69 25.12 7.56
N ARG A 159 -11.98 24.76 7.51
CA ARG A 159 -12.44 23.51 6.89
C ARG A 159 -11.82 23.26 5.50
N PRO A 160 -11.71 24.25 4.58
CA PRO A 160 -11.02 24.06 3.30
C PRO A 160 -9.54 23.70 3.44
N ASP A 161 -8.78 24.38 4.30
CA ASP A 161 -7.36 24.08 4.53
C ASP A 161 -7.14 22.65 5.06
N THR A 162 -8.12 22.13 5.80
CA THR A 162 -8.07 20.77 6.34
C THR A 162 -8.34 19.73 5.26
N THR A 163 -9.32 19.97 4.38
CA THR A 163 -9.65 19.04 3.29
C THR A 163 -8.54 18.97 2.25
N ASP A 164 -7.90 20.10 1.94
CA ASP A 164 -6.81 20.16 0.96
C ASP A 164 -5.59 19.37 1.46
N LYS A 165 -5.22 19.54 2.74
CA LYS A 165 -4.14 18.75 3.37
C LYS A 165 -4.42 17.25 3.36
N ILE A 166 -5.67 16.83 3.55
CA ILE A 166 -6.04 15.42 3.49
C ILE A 166 -5.96 14.90 2.04
N ALA A 167 -6.36 15.71 1.07
CA ALA A 167 -6.23 15.38 -0.35
C ALA A 167 -4.74 15.21 -0.73
N ASP A 168 -3.87 16.11 -0.27
CA ASP A 168 -2.41 16.03 -0.45
C ASP A 168 -1.83 14.74 0.17
N VAL A 169 -2.33 14.32 1.34
CA VAL A 169 -1.94 13.05 1.98
C VAL A 169 -2.34 11.86 1.11
N ILE A 170 -3.53 11.84 0.55
CA ILE A 170 -3.98 10.76 -0.35
C ILE A 170 -3.10 10.75 -1.62
N ASP A 171 -2.85 11.92 -2.21
CA ASP A 171 -2.00 12.05 -3.40
C ASP A 171 -0.57 11.62 -3.14
N ALA A 172 -0.02 11.90 -1.96
CA ALA A 172 1.28 11.43 -1.55
C ALA A 172 1.35 9.90 -1.49
N ILE A 173 0.32 9.23 -0.94
CA ILE A 173 0.26 7.76 -0.93
C ILE A 173 0.12 7.20 -2.35
N ILE A 174 -0.68 7.83 -3.22
CA ILE A 174 -0.83 7.42 -4.63
C ILE A 174 0.51 7.53 -5.37
N LYS A 175 1.20 8.67 -5.23
CA LYS A 175 2.51 8.91 -5.84
C LYS A 175 3.55 7.91 -5.32
N TRP A 176 3.55 7.62 -4.02
CA TRP A 176 4.39 6.59 -3.43
C TRP A 176 4.13 5.23 -4.07
N ASN A 177 2.86 4.77 -4.08
CA ASN A 177 2.49 3.46 -4.62
C ASN A 177 2.87 3.30 -6.10
N THR A 178 2.77 4.38 -6.87
CA THR A 178 3.15 4.43 -8.28
C THR A 178 4.66 4.38 -8.49
N ALA A 179 5.44 4.94 -7.56
CA ALA A 179 6.90 4.90 -7.61
C ALA A 179 7.49 3.56 -7.14
N GLN A 180 6.72 2.74 -6.42
CA GLN A 180 7.21 1.44 -5.92
C GLN A 180 7.11 0.34 -6.98
N GLU A 181 8.24 -0.30 -7.28
CA GLU A 181 8.31 -1.53 -8.08
C GLU A 181 7.86 -2.76 -7.27
N ARG A 182 8.17 -2.77 -5.97
CA ARG A 182 7.86 -3.90 -5.08
C ARG A 182 6.50 -3.73 -4.42
N SER A 183 5.71 -4.80 -4.43
CA SER A 183 4.36 -4.79 -3.86
C SER A 183 4.36 -4.70 -2.32
N ASP A 184 5.41 -5.14 -1.64
CA ASP A 184 5.52 -5.12 -0.17
C ASP A 184 5.83 -3.74 0.41
N LEU A 185 6.21 -2.79 -0.44
CA LEU A 185 6.41 -1.38 -0.09
C LEU A 185 5.19 -0.52 -0.39
N ARG A 186 4.22 -1.05 -1.17
CA ARG A 186 2.97 -0.34 -1.45
C ARG A 186 2.09 -0.33 -0.22
N LEU A 187 1.37 0.75 -0.03
CA LEU A 187 0.48 0.94 1.10
C LEU A 187 -0.95 1.11 0.61
N ARG A 188 -1.88 0.32 1.15
CA ARG A 188 -3.30 0.55 0.93
C ARG A 188 -3.70 1.91 1.47
N ILE A 189 -4.31 2.70 0.59
CA ILE A 189 -5.00 3.94 0.96
C ILE A 189 -6.24 3.53 1.74
N SER A 190 -6.16 3.67 3.06
CA SER A 190 -7.19 3.26 4.01
C SER A 190 -7.24 4.28 5.13
N PHE A 191 -8.33 4.29 5.89
CA PHE A 191 -8.51 5.24 6.98
C PHE A 191 -7.35 5.24 8.00
N PRO A 192 -6.85 4.08 8.47
CA PRO A 192 -5.61 3.99 9.25
C PRO A 192 -4.41 4.74 8.64
N SER A 193 -4.10 4.46 7.38
CA SER A 193 -2.94 5.04 6.67
C SER A 193 -3.09 6.56 6.53
N VAL A 194 -4.26 7.01 6.06
CA VAL A 194 -4.54 8.44 5.82
C VAL A 194 -4.55 9.19 7.15
N ARG A 195 -5.20 8.65 8.19
CA ARG A 195 -5.23 9.27 9.53
C ARG A 195 -3.83 9.42 10.11
N SER A 196 -2.99 8.40 9.97
CA SER A 196 -1.62 8.42 10.52
C SER A 196 -0.78 9.56 9.94
N LEU A 197 -0.92 9.84 8.63
CA LEU A 197 -0.26 10.96 7.98
C LEU A 197 -0.99 12.31 8.20
N ALA A 198 -2.32 12.30 8.23
CA ALA A 198 -3.13 13.49 8.42
C ALA A 198 -2.90 14.14 9.80
N VAL A 199 -2.58 13.36 10.83
CA VAL A 199 -2.20 13.88 12.15
C VAL A 199 -0.93 14.75 12.07
N LEU A 200 0.05 14.36 11.25
CA LEU A 200 1.33 15.09 11.13
C LEU A 200 1.18 16.45 10.46
N VAL A 201 0.21 16.59 9.55
CA VAL A 201 -0.12 17.86 8.86
C VAL A 201 -1.14 18.72 9.64
N GLY A 202 -1.56 18.27 10.82
CA GLY A 202 -2.56 18.94 11.65
C GLY A 202 -4.00 18.82 11.13
N ALA A 203 -4.29 17.81 10.30
CA ALA A 203 -5.59 17.58 9.66
C ALA A 203 -6.28 16.31 10.20
N SER A 204 -6.30 16.12 11.52
CA SER A 204 -6.76 14.88 12.17
C SER A 204 -8.29 14.75 12.33
N TYR A 205 -9.09 15.60 11.67
CA TYR A 205 -10.55 15.64 11.85
C TYR A 205 -11.23 14.49 11.09
N LEU A 206 -11.77 13.51 11.82
CA LEU A 206 -12.27 12.26 11.25
C LEU A 206 -13.37 12.43 10.19
N PRO A 207 -14.36 13.33 10.35
CA PRO A 207 -15.37 13.55 9.33
C PRO A 207 -14.78 14.11 8.02
N ALA A 208 -13.85 15.08 8.08
CA ALA A 208 -13.19 15.56 6.87
C ALA A 208 -12.36 14.46 6.19
N ILE A 209 -11.71 13.57 6.95
CA ILE A 209 -10.99 12.43 6.36
C ILE A 209 -11.95 11.52 5.60
N LYS A 210 -13.13 11.23 6.17
CA LYS A 210 -14.15 10.42 5.49
C LYS A 210 -14.68 11.11 4.23
N ASP A 211 -15.07 12.37 4.34
CA ASP A 211 -15.61 13.16 3.23
C ASP A 211 -14.62 13.17 2.04
N VAL A 212 -13.33 13.40 2.30
CA VAL A 212 -12.30 13.45 1.26
C VAL A 212 -11.99 12.06 0.70
N MET A 213 -11.96 11.01 1.55
CA MET A 213 -11.80 9.64 1.07
C MET A 213 -12.96 9.19 0.17
N GLU A 214 -14.20 9.56 0.52
CA GLU A 214 -15.38 9.27 -0.30
C GLU A 214 -15.35 10.06 -1.62
N ALA A 215 -14.96 11.33 -1.58
CA ALA A 215 -14.81 12.16 -2.77
C ALA A 215 -13.74 11.63 -3.75
N LYS A 216 -12.66 11.03 -3.23
CA LYS A 216 -11.57 10.43 -4.05
C LYS A 216 -11.70 8.91 -4.20
N GLN A 217 -12.84 8.32 -3.85
CA GLN A 217 -13.00 6.87 -3.79
C GLN A 217 -12.73 6.18 -5.13
N SER A 218 -13.20 6.75 -6.25
CA SER A 218 -12.97 6.18 -7.59
C SER A 218 -11.49 6.13 -7.97
N GLU A 219 -10.72 7.17 -7.63
CA GLU A 219 -9.27 7.21 -7.88
C GLU A 219 -8.54 6.21 -6.97
N ILE A 220 -8.97 6.12 -5.71
CA ILE A 220 -8.43 5.16 -4.74
C ILE A 220 -8.65 3.72 -5.23
N ASP A 221 -9.85 3.41 -5.72
CA ASP A 221 -10.21 2.08 -6.21
C ASP A 221 -9.42 1.72 -7.47
N GLU A 222 -9.26 2.66 -8.42
CA GLU A 222 -8.43 2.46 -9.60
C GLU A 222 -6.97 2.09 -9.23
N ILE A 223 -6.39 2.80 -8.25
CA ILE A 223 -5.04 2.50 -7.74
C ILE A 223 -5.00 1.14 -7.04
N HIS A 224 -6.04 0.77 -6.29
CA HIS A 224 -6.11 -0.53 -5.63
C HIS A 224 -6.21 -1.67 -6.63
N GLU A 225 -7.01 -1.52 -7.67
CA GLU A 225 -7.16 -2.50 -8.76
C GLU A 225 -5.88 -2.63 -9.57
N ARG A 226 -5.33 -1.51 -10.05
CA ARG A 226 -4.11 -1.46 -10.87
C ARG A 226 -2.93 -2.16 -10.23
N TYR A 227 -2.80 -2.05 -8.91
CA TYR A 227 -1.66 -2.61 -8.16
C TYR A 227 -2.03 -3.82 -7.28
N LEU A 228 -3.23 -4.38 -7.45
CA LEU A 228 -3.73 -5.55 -6.70
C LEU A 228 -3.65 -5.37 -5.17
N ILE A 229 -3.91 -4.15 -4.69
CA ILE A 229 -3.89 -3.80 -3.27
C ILE A 229 -5.24 -4.16 -2.66
N GLY A 230 -5.40 -5.41 -2.22
CA GLY A 230 -6.62 -5.88 -1.56
C GLY A 230 -6.84 -5.35 -0.14
N SER A 231 -8.01 -5.62 0.45
CA SER A 231 -8.40 -5.08 1.78
C SER A 231 -7.48 -5.47 2.94
N ARG A 232 -6.75 -6.59 2.80
CA ARG A 232 -5.78 -7.07 3.80
C ARG A 232 -4.33 -6.75 3.43
N HIS A 233 -4.09 -6.02 2.35
CA HIS A 233 -2.74 -5.77 1.82
C HIS A 233 -1.80 -5.16 2.86
N ASN A 234 -2.27 -4.21 3.68
CA ASN A 234 -1.41 -3.64 4.72
C ASN A 234 -0.92 -4.70 5.72
N ARG A 235 -1.59 -5.84 5.93
CA ARG A 235 -1.11 -6.88 6.83
C ARG A 235 0.17 -7.56 6.33
N SER A 236 0.41 -7.61 5.03
CA SER A 236 1.63 -8.16 4.43
C SER A 236 2.79 -7.17 4.36
N VAL A 237 2.52 -5.86 4.52
CA VAL A 237 3.56 -4.84 4.61
C VAL A 237 4.28 -4.98 5.96
N GLN A 238 5.55 -5.39 5.90
CA GLN A 238 6.35 -5.69 7.09
C GLN A 238 6.69 -4.44 7.91
N ASP A 239 7.13 -3.37 7.23
CA ASP A 239 7.56 -2.12 7.87
C ASP A 239 6.64 -0.95 7.49
N LYS A 240 5.43 -0.94 8.07
CA LYS A 240 4.45 0.12 7.80
C LYS A 240 4.92 1.48 8.27
N ASP A 241 5.58 1.54 9.42
CA ASP A 241 6.06 2.78 10.00
C ASP A 241 7.18 3.36 9.13
N GLY A 242 8.10 2.53 8.64
CA GLY A 242 9.13 2.94 7.68
C GLY A 242 8.53 3.48 6.38
N VAL A 243 7.51 2.82 5.84
CA VAL A 243 6.78 3.30 4.65
C VAL A 243 6.11 4.64 4.92
N LEU A 244 5.39 4.80 6.03
CA LEU A 244 4.76 6.08 6.39
C LEU A 244 5.78 7.21 6.58
N LYS A 245 6.91 6.92 7.24
CA LYS A 245 8.01 7.88 7.41
C LYS A 245 8.59 8.31 6.07
N ALA A 246 8.78 7.37 5.14
CA ALA A 246 9.26 7.67 3.79
C ALA A 246 8.27 8.53 3.01
N ILE A 247 6.96 8.22 3.06
CA ILE A 247 5.92 9.05 2.45
C ILE A 247 5.90 10.47 3.04
N ALA A 248 5.92 10.58 4.37
CA ALA A 248 5.92 11.86 5.07
C ALA A 248 7.17 12.73 4.73
N ARG A 249 8.33 12.09 4.57
CA ARG A 249 9.59 12.75 4.22
C ARG A 249 9.65 13.16 2.75
N ASP A 250 9.39 12.22 1.86
CA ASP A 250 9.73 12.34 0.43
C ASP A 250 8.61 12.99 -0.40
N TYR A 251 7.35 12.88 0.05
CA TYR A 251 6.19 13.35 -0.71
C TYR A 251 5.41 14.47 -0.01
N LEU A 252 5.46 14.54 1.32
CA LEU A 252 4.79 15.61 2.08
C LEU A 252 5.76 16.65 2.65
N GLY A 253 7.08 16.38 2.66
CA GLY A 253 8.10 17.31 3.13
C GLY A 253 7.94 17.73 4.60
N ILE A 254 7.33 16.88 5.43
CA ILE A 254 6.96 17.22 6.80
C ILE A 254 8.20 17.15 7.70
N PRO A 255 8.51 18.18 8.52
CA PRO A 255 9.72 18.19 9.35
C PRO A 255 9.72 17.13 10.47
N ASN A 256 8.56 16.76 11.03
CA ASN A 256 8.41 15.70 12.04
C ASN A 256 8.02 14.34 11.42
N TRP A 257 8.48 14.06 10.19
CA TRP A 257 8.20 12.80 9.48
C TRP A 257 8.56 11.54 10.31
N ASN A 258 9.52 11.64 11.22
CA ASN A 258 9.96 10.55 12.10
C ASN A 258 8.91 10.10 13.14
N GLU A 259 7.90 10.94 13.39
CA GLU A 259 6.77 10.65 14.29
C GLU A 259 5.63 9.88 13.60
N ALA A 260 5.74 9.61 12.29
CA ALA A 260 4.76 8.81 11.57
C ALA A 260 4.72 7.37 12.11
N VAL A 261 3.57 6.99 12.65
CA VAL A 261 3.30 5.66 13.20
C VAL A 261 1.97 5.15 12.67
N TYR A 262 1.95 3.91 12.19
CA TYR A 262 0.75 3.28 11.67
C TYR A 262 -0.18 2.89 12.82
N VAL A 263 -1.35 3.53 12.87
CA VAL A 263 -2.38 3.24 13.87
C VAL A 263 -3.40 2.25 13.28
N ASN A 264 -3.44 1.02 13.79
CA ASN A 264 -4.39 -0.03 13.36
C ASN A 264 -5.84 0.29 13.71
#